data_AF-A0A8T5QTH8-F1
#
_entry.id   AF-A0A8T5QTH8-F1
#
_cell.length_a   1.000
_cell.length_b   1.000
_cell.length_c   1.000
_cell.angle_alpha   90.00
_cell.angle_beta   90.00
_cell.angle_gamma   90.00
#
_symmetry.space_group_name_H-M   'P 1'
#
loop_
_entity.id
_entity.type
_entity.pdbx_description
1 polymer ?
#
loop_
_entity_poly.entity_id
_entity_poly.type
_entity_poly.pdbx_seq_one_letter_code
_entity_poly.pdbx_strand_id
1 'polypeptide(L)'
;MIILKIKIMIKKIITKFIKKIKKSNLKKSYDLDLQKKWIMYRLADMTMKKQRFDIDFDEIYSKKYPDSIVSKYMNATREQGNLDLMMKIVDEYELNNNPEKHEVVVNLRVGEVINQSRYTVKEMLKEQKNFFRKAGHYVKPLSYYKEIIPLIPKGLKKIKIVAGGGQSIDNHKDEIYIKAIGKLFEKSGFIVSVQDYQIPDEDFVYLCRSSYLIPSGGGFSNLAARIVRKKKGQVITNLKNEK
;
A
#
# COMPACT_ATOMS: atom_id res chain seq x y z
N MET A 1 21.62 5.77 48.81
CA MET A 1 20.58 6.69 48.25
C MET A 1 20.94 7.31 46.89
N ILE A 2 22.20 7.67 46.64
CA ILE A 2 22.65 8.33 45.39
C ILE A 2 22.51 7.43 44.14
N ILE A 3 22.89 6.15 44.24
CA ILE A 3 22.83 5.18 43.11
C ILE A 3 21.40 4.99 42.58
N LEU A 4 20.40 5.00 43.47
CA LEU A 4 18.99 4.86 43.08
C LEU A 4 18.50 6.07 42.29
N LYS A 5 18.91 7.29 42.66
CA LYS A 5 18.60 8.52 41.94
C LYS A 5 19.21 8.53 40.53
N ILE A 6 20.44 8.05 40.38
CA ILE A 6 21.12 7.93 39.08
C ILE A 6 20.39 6.93 38.15
N LYS A 7 20.01 5.75 38.65
CA LYS A 7 19.25 4.76 37.84
C LYS A 7 17.92 5.31 37.33
N ILE A 8 17.19 6.05 38.17
CA ILE A 8 15.91 6.68 37.79
C ILE A 8 16.13 7.75 36.72
N MET A 9 17.19 8.56 36.84
CA MET A 9 17.53 9.60 35.88
C MET A 9 17.90 9.01 34.51
N ILE A 10 18.73 7.98 34.47
CA ILE A 10 19.11 7.27 33.23
C ILE A 10 17.86 6.68 32.55
N LYS A 11 16.98 6.02 33.30
CA LYS A 11 15.72 5.46 32.75
C LYS A 11 14.84 6.55 32.14
N LYS A 12 14.74 7.73 32.76
CA LYS A 12 13.99 8.87 32.22
C LYS A 12 14.63 9.41 30.92
N ILE A 13 15.94 9.54 30.87
CA ILE A 13 16.68 10.00 29.68
C ILE A 13 16.49 9.02 28.53
N ILE A 14 16.68 7.72 28.76
CA ILE A 14 16.48 6.66 27.76
C ILE A 14 15.03 6.68 27.26
N THR A 15 14.05 6.77 28.16
CA THR A 15 12.62 6.81 27.76
C THR A 15 12.30 8.04 26.92
N LYS A 16 12.87 9.21 27.26
CA LYS A 16 12.68 10.47 26.52
C LYS A 16 13.35 10.39 25.15
N PHE A 17 14.54 9.78 25.07
CA PHE A 17 15.28 9.56 23.83
C PHE A 17 14.54 8.57 22.91
N ILE A 18 14.06 7.44 23.42
CA ILE A 18 13.23 6.48 22.68
C ILE A 18 11.93 7.14 22.18
N LYS A 19 11.25 7.93 23.02
CA LYS A 19 10.06 8.70 22.59
C LYS A 19 10.41 9.71 21.49
N LYS A 20 11.56 10.38 21.57
CA LYS A 20 12.04 11.32 20.56
C LYS A 20 12.35 10.61 19.24
N ILE A 21 13.03 9.46 19.27
CA ILE A 21 13.30 8.62 18.08
C ILE A 21 12.00 8.10 17.47
N LYS A 22 11.07 7.57 18.27
CA LYS A 22 9.76 7.13 17.77
C LYS A 22 8.98 8.28 17.15
N LYS A 23 9.04 9.48 17.75
CA LYS A 23 8.40 10.69 17.21
C LYS A 23 9.11 11.22 15.96
N SER A 24 10.43 11.12 15.84
CA SER A 24 11.16 11.53 14.63
C SER A 24 10.96 10.55 13.47
N ASN A 25 10.88 9.25 13.76
CA ASN A 25 10.60 8.22 12.74
C ASN A 25 9.14 8.23 12.27
N LEU A 26 8.21 8.76 13.08
CA LEU A 26 6.83 9.05 12.67
C LEU A 26 6.69 10.40 11.96
N LYS A 27 7.76 11.20 11.88
CA LYS A 27 7.75 12.57 11.37
C LYS A 27 8.73 12.76 10.22
N LYS A 28 8.87 11.76 9.34
CA LYS A 28 9.13 12.06 7.94
C LYS A 28 7.84 12.72 7.43
N SER A 29 7.92 14.03 7.25
CA SER A 29 6.78 14.86 6.88
C SER A 29 6.10 14.30 5.64
N TYR A 30 4.78 14.15 5.71
CA TYR A 30 3.93 14.06 4.53
C TYR A 30 4.36 15.17 3.56
N ASP A 31 4.91 14.80 2.41
CA ASP A 31 5.11 15.76 1.33
C ASP A 31 3.76 15.97 0.65
N LEU A 32 3.02 16.95 1.17
CA LEU A 32 1.69 17.31 0.68
C LEU A 32 1.73 17.77 -0.78
N ASP A 33 2.82 18.37 -1.22
CA ASP A 33 2.97 18.87 -2.58
C ASP A 33 3.22 17.72 -3.55
N LEU A 34 4.03 16.75 -3.14
CA LEU A 34 4.17 15.49 -3.86
C LEU A 34 2.81 14.80 -4.00
N GLN A 35 2.01 14.68 -2.93
CA GLN A 35 0.70 14.01 -3.03
C GLN A 35 -0.30 14.75 -3.92
N LYS A 36 -0.35 16.08 -3.85
CA LYS A 36 -1.20 16.89 -4.74
C LYS A 36 -0.85 16.68 -6.20
N LYS A 37 0.43 16.46 -6.54
CA LYS A 37 0.85 16.14 -7.91
C LYS A 37 0.12 14.90 -8.45
N TRP A 38 -0.10 13.89 -7.62
CA TRP A 38 -0.69 12.60 -8.00
C TRP A 38 -2.21 12.49 -7.75
N ILE A 39 -2.91 13.61 -7.47
CA ILE A 39 -4.35 13.64 -7.09
C ILE A 39 -5.34 13.20 -8.20
N MET A 40 -4.87 12.75 -9.36
CA MET A 40 -5.73 12.15 -10.39
C MET A 40 -5.13 10.89 -10.99
N TYR A 41 -4.07 10.36 -10.40
CA TYR A 41 -3.38 9.22 -10.94
C TYR A 41 -4.20 7.93 -10.76
N ARG A 42 -4.63 7.32 -11.88
CA ARG A 42 -5.50 6.14 -11.89
C ARG A 42 -4.92 5.00 -12.75
N LEU A 43 -3.72 4.52 -12.41
CA LEU A 43 -3.00 3.49 -13.18
C LEU A 43 -3.88 2.34 -13.70
N ALA A 44 -4.62 1.67 -12.82
CA ALA A 44 -5.41 0.51 -13.21
C ALA A 44 -6.60 0.87 -14.11
N ASP A 45 -7.25 2.01 -13.89
CA ASP A 45 -8.35 2.44 -14.76
C ASP A 45 -7.82 2.74 -16.17
N MET A 46 -6.66 3.41 -16.24
CA MET A 46 -6.03 3.80 -17.50
C MET A 46 -5.42 2.62 -18.28
N THR A 47 -5.12 1.50 -17.63
CA THR A 47 -4.47 0.34 -18.28
C THR A 47 -5.45 -0.79 -18.55
N MET A 48 -6.56 -0.87 -17.81
CA MET A 48 -7.49 -1.99 -17.84
C MET A 48 -8.87 -1.70 -18.45
N LYS A 49 -9.29 -0.44 -18.57
CA LYS A 49 -10.66 -0.11 -19.01
C LYS A 49 -10.71 0.38 -20.45
N LYS A 50 -11.83 0.05 -21.15
CA LYS A 50 -12.14 0.53 -22.51
C LYS A 50 -12.35 2.04 -22.61
N GLN A 51 -12.96 2.62 -21.58
CA GLN A 51 -13.35 4.04 -21.51
C GLN A 51 -12.16 5.01 -21.41
N ARG A 52 -10.91 4.53 -21.44
CA ARG A 52 -9.71 5.35 -21.46
C ARG A 52 -9.49 6.12 -22.78
N PHE A 53 -10.34 5.90 -23.78
CA PHE A 53 -10.22 6.50 -25.11
C PHE A 53 -11.27 7.59 -25.39
N ASP A 54 -12.18 7.85 -24.45
CA ASP A 54 -13.29 8.80 -24.62
C ASP A 54 -12.97 10.23 -24.13
N ILE A 55 -11.78 10.45 -23.57
CA ILE A 55 -11.28 11.76 -23.07
C ILE A 55 -9.87 11.95 -23.65
N ASP A 56 -9.42 13.20 -23.84
CA ASP A 56 -8.04 13.60 -24.21
C ASP A 56 -7.00 13.18 -23.14
N PHE A 57 -6.95 11.90 -22.84
CA PHE A 57 -6.17 11.29 -21.78
C PHE A 57 -4.68 11.28 -22.10
N ASP A 58 -4.34 11.07 -23.37
CA ASP A 58 -2.95 11.16 -23.81
C ASP A 58 -2.41 12.55 -23.48
N GLU A 59 -3.16 13.62 -23.73
CA GLU A 59 -2.71 14.97 -23.43
C GLU A 59 -2.62 15.24 -21.92
N ILE A 60 -3.61 14.82 -21.13
CA ILE A 60 -3.63 15.09 -19.69
C ILE A 60 -2.55 14.29 -18.95
N TYR A 61 -2.41 12.99 -19.21
CA TYR A 61 -1.46 12.14 -18.50
C TYR A 61 -0.04 12.30 -18.99
N SER A 62 0.19 12.45 -20.30
CA SER A 62 1.56 12.69 -20.80
C SER A 62 2.12 14.01 -20.31
N LYS A 63 1.30 15.06 -20.21
CA LYS A 63 1.73 16.36 -19.67
C LYS A 63 1.89 16.34 -18.15
N LYS A 64 0.97 15.71 -17.43
CA LYS A 64 0.97 15.74 -15.95
C LYS A 64 1.91 14.70 -15.32
N TYR A 65 2.10 13.56 -15.99
CA TYR A 65 2.86 12.40 -15.52
C TYR A 65 3.74 11.81 -16.64
N PRO A 66 4.61 12.59 -17.31
CA PRO A 66 5.32 12.16 -18.52
C PRO A 66 6.10 10.85 -18.36
N ASP A 67 6.79 10.67 -17.23
CA ASP A 67 7.66 9.52 -16.99
C ASP A 67 6.99 8.38 -16.19
N SER A 68 5.70 8.51 -15.94
CA SER A 68 4.96 7.53 -15.14
C SER A 68 4.73 6.22 -15.87
N ILE A 69 4.47 5.15 -15.11
CA ILE A 69 4.16 3.82 -15.63
C ILE A 69 2.95 3.87 -16.55
N VAL A 70 1.92 4.63 -16.19
CA VAL A 70 0.72 4.76 -17.02
C VAL A 70 1.03 5.44 -18.36
N SER A 71 1.84 6.50 -18.37
CA SER A 71 2.22 7.19 -19.62
C SER A 71 3.08 6.30 -20.51
N LYS A 72 4.07 5.60 -19.92
CA LYS A 72 4.87 4.59 -20.64
C LYS A 72 3.99 3.50 -21.25
N TYR A 73 3.01 2.99 -20.51
CA TYR A 73 2.09 1.97 -21.00
C TYR A 73 1.22 2.49 -22.15
N MET A 74 0.58 3.66 -21.96
CA MET A 74 -0.35 4.22 -22.94
C MET A 74 0.33 4.65 -24.24
N ASN A 75 1.57 5.13 -24.17
CA ASN A 75 2.37 5.46 -25.34
C ASN A 75 2.81 4.21 -26.13
N ALA A 76 3.01 3.08 -25.44
CA ALA A 76 3.49 1.86 -26.06
C ALA A 76 2.39 0.96 -26.63
N THR A 77 1.14 1.06 -26.15
CA THR A 77 0.05 0.24 -26.68
C THR A 77 -1.34 0.85 -26.50
N ARG A 78 -2.23 0.52 -27.44
CA ARG A 78 -3.68 0.72 -27.29
C ARG A 78 -4.40 -0.52 -26.76
N GLU A 79 -3.71 -1.65 -26.59
CA GLU A 79 -4.26 -2.87 -26.00
C GLU A 79 -4.49 -2.70 -24.50
N GLN A 80 -5.65 -3.17 -24.00
CA GLN A 80 -5.99 -3.13 -22.58
C GLN A 80 -5.49 -4.37 -21.87
N GLY A 81 -4.96 -4.18 -20.67
CA GLY A 81 -4.53 -5.29 -19.83
C GLY A 81 -3.42 -6.16 -20.42
N ASN A 82 -2.60 -5.60 -21.31
CA ASN A 82 -1.38 -6.22 -21.81
C ASN A 82 -0.38 -6.35 -20.64
N LEU A 83 -0.49 -7.47 -19.93
CA LEU A 83 0.31 -7.73 -18.73
C LEU A 83 1.79 -7.91 -19.04
N ASP A 84 2.14 -8.38 -20.24
CA ASP A 84 3.54 -8.55 -20.67
C ASP A 84 4.25 -7.21 -20.79
N LEU A 85 3.61 -6.23 -21.45
CA LEU A 85 4.13 -4.86 -21.51
C LEU A 85 4.19 -4.22 -20.13
N MET A 86 3.14 -4.35 -19.32
CA MET A 86 3.14 -3.81 -17.95
C MET A 86 4.28 -4.42 -17.12
N MET A 87 4.50 -5.73 -17.25
CA MET A 87 5.59 -6.43 -16.58
C MET A 87 6.95 -5.91 -17.01
N LYS A 88 7.17 -5.70 -18.31
CA LYS A 88 8.40 -5.09 -18.85
C LYS A 88 8.64 -3.69 -18.27
N ILE A 89 7.62 -2.82 -18.27
CA ILE A 89 7.73 -1.47 -17.70
C ILE A 89 8.08 -1.53 -16.21
N VAL A 90 7.47 -2.46 -15.46
CA VAL A 90 7.78 -2.70 -14.04
C VAL A 90 9.21 -3.21 -13.85
N ASP A 91 9.72 -4.07 -14.73
CA ASP A 91 11.07 -4.62 -14.62
C ASP A 91 12.14 -3.56 -14.92
N GLU A 92 11.87 -2.64 -15.83
CA GLU A 92 12.76 -1.52 -16.18
C GLU A 92 12.67 -0.33 -15.22
N TYR A 93 11.72 -0.34 -14.28
CA TYR A 93 11.53 0.79 -13.36
C TYR A 93 12.57 0.79 -12.23
N GLU A 94 13.35 1.86 -12.12
CA GLU A 94 14.36 1.97 -11.06
C GLU A 94 13.71 2.27 -9.70
N LEU A 95 14.00 1.41 -8.71
CA LEU A 95 13.56 1.60 -7.33
C LEU A 95 14.78 1.75 -6.43
N ASN A 96 14.70 2.70 -5.49
CA ASN A 96 15.70 2.85 -4.44
C ASN A 96 15.79 1.60 -3.54
N ASN A 97 14.66 0.92 -3.32
CA ASN A 97 14.60 -0.30 -2.51
C ASN A 97 13.62 -1.29 -3.16
N ASN A 98 14.06 -2.52 -3.34
CA ASN A 98 13.22 -3.63 -3.80
C ASN A 98 12.69 -4.44 -2.61
N PRO A 99 11.55 -5.14 -2.79
CA PRO A 99 11.06 -6.06 -1.77
C PRO A 99 12.05 -7.18 -1.50
N GLU A 100 12.17 -7.58 -0.23
CA GLU A 100 13.00 -8.71 0.16
C GLU A 100 12.39 -10.04 -0.32
N LYS A 101 13.22 -11.03 -0.67
CA LYS A 101 12.73 -12.35 -1.11
C LYS A 101 11.91 -13.10 -0.05
N HIS A 102 12.19 -12.85 1.23
CA HIS A 102 11.57 -13.54 2.37
C HIS A 102 10.67 -12.62 3.21
N GLU A 103 10.12 -11.57 2.60
CA GLU A 103 9.07 -10.75 3.20
C GLU A 103 7.72 -10.96 2.52
N VAL A 104 6.65 -10.73 3.29
CA VAL A 104 5.28 -10.66 2.79
C VAL A 104 4.90 -9.20 2.68
N VAL A 105 4.52 -8.78 1.48
CA VAL A 105 4.08 -7.41 1.21
C VAL A 105 2.56 -7.36 1.35
N VAL A 106 2.07 -6.45 2.18
CA VAL A 106 0.65 -6.21 2.43
C VAL A 106 0.30 -4.86 1.84
N ASN A 107 -0.51 -4.84 0.79
CA ASN A 107 -1.07 -3.59 0.30
C ASN A 107 -2.30 -3.22 1.14
N LEU A 108 -2.38 -1.97 1.59
CA LEU A 108 -3.57 -1.42 2.23
C LEU A 108 -4.18 -0.31 1.37
N ARG A 109 -5.51 -0.28 1.27
CA ARG A 109 -6.22 0.86 0.71
C ARG A 109 -6.35 1.95 1.77
N VAL A 110 -5.81 3.12 1.47
CA VAL A 110 -5.82 4.32 2.34
C VAL A 110 -6.25 5.56 1.55
N GLY A 111 -6.22 6.73 2.17
CA GLY A 111 -6.50 8.01 1.54
C GLY A 111 -7.98 8.32 1.43
N GLU A 112 -8.42 8.86 0.28
CA GLU A 112 -9.80 9.31 0.05
C GLU A 112 -10.85 8.28 0.50
N VAL A 113 -10.59 6.99 0.27
CA VAL A 113 -11.52 5.91 0.61
C VAL A 113 -11.74 5.82 2.12
N ILE A 114 -10.72 5.99 2.94
CA ILE A 114 -10.85 5.93 4.41
C ILE A 114 -11.22 7.32 4.94
N ASN A 115 -10.47 8.35 4.57
CA ASN A 115 -10.55 9.67 5.19
C ASN A 115 -11.86 10.39 4.86
N GLN A 116 -12.33 10.32 3.61
CA GLN A 116 -13.58 10.96 3.19
C GLN A 116 -14.82 10.07 3.44
N SER A 117 -14.65 8.85 3.95
CA SER A 117 -15.79 8.03 4.29
C SER A 117 -16.53 8.52 5.52
N ARG A 118 -17.84 8.25 5.55
CA ARG A 118 -18.69 8.47 6.74
C ARG A 118 -18.38 7.52 7.91
N TYR A 119 -17.61 6.46 7.67
CA TYR A 119 -17.30 5.47 8.69
C TYR A 119 -16.09 5.89 9.52
N THR A 120 -16.12 5.51 10.79
CA THR A 120 -14.95 5.56 11.67
C THR A 120 -14.03 4.37 11.41
N VAL A 121 -12.74 4.50 11.72
CA VAL A 121 -11.79 3.39 11.61
C VAL A 121 -12.22 2.18 12.45
N LYS A 122 -12.82 2.42 13.62
CA LYS A 122 -13.35 1.36 14.48
C LYS A 122 -14.42 0.53 13.76
N GLU A 123 -15.33 1.18 13.05
CA GLU A 123 -16.37 0.49 12.27
C GLU A 123 -15.79 -0.28 11.09
N MET A 124 -14.80 0.30 10.38
CA MET A 124 -14.11 -0.38 9.27
C MET A 124 -13.33 -1.62 9.73
N LEU A 125 -12.71 -1.56 10.91
CA LEU A 125 -11.96 -2.67 11.49
C LEU A 125 -12.88 -3.77 12.02
N LYS A 126 -14.10 -3.42 12.44
CA LYS A 126 -15.08 -4.36 12.99
C LYS A 126 -15.66 -5.26 11.91
N GLU A 127 -16.09 -4.70 10.78
CA GLU A 127 -16.78 -5.44 9.74
C GLU A 127 -16.59 -4.79 8.36
N GLN A 128 -16.84 -5.58 7.31
CA GLN A 128 -16.71 -5.12 5.94
C GLN A 128 -17.73 -4.00 5.65
N LYS A 129 -17.24 -2.85 5.16
CA LYS A 129 -18.08 -1.73 4.75
C LYS A 129 -18.14 -1.59 3.23
N ASN A 130 -19.22 -0.97 2.77
CA ASN A 130 -19.44 -0.57 1.38
C ASN A 130 -19.19 0.94 1.28
N PHE A 131 -18.09 1.32 0.63
CA PHE A 131 -17.65 2.72 0.58
C PHE A 131 -18.28 3.50 -0.57
N PHE A 132 -18.72 2.82 -1.63
CA PHE A 132 -19.41 3.44 -2.76
C PHE A 132 -20.57 2.57 -3.23
N ARG A 133 -21.61 3.19 -3.80
CA ARG A 133 -22.88 2.54 -4.25
C ARG A 133 -22.70 1.31 -5.16
N LYS A 134 -21.55 1.18 -5.84
CA LYS A 134 -21.21 0.03 -6.72
C LYS A 134 -19.77 -0.47 -6.57
N ALA A 135 -18.98 0.10 -5.66
CA ALA A 135 -17.55 -0.17 -5.60
C ALA A 135 -17.20 -1.03 -4.39
N GLY A 136 -16.46 -2.10 -4.66
CA GLY A 136 -16.34 -3.28 -3.80
C GLY A 136 -15.64 -3.07 -2.45
N HIS A 137 -15.30 -4.21 -1.85
CA HIS A 137 -14.73 -4.34 -0.51
C HIS A 137 -13.27 -3.86 -0.45
N TYR A 138 -13.06 -2.53 -0.53
CA TYR A 138 -11.74 -1.89 -0.63
C TYR A 138 -10.95 -1.86 0.68
N VAL A 139 -11.61 -1.55 1.80
CA VAL A 139 -10.98 -1.54 3.12
C VAL A 139 -11.37 -2.83 3.82
N LYS A 140 -10.36 -3.64 4.20
CA LYS A 140 -10.58 -4.95 4.79
C LYS A 140 -10.69 -4.85 6.32
N PRO A 141 -11.66 -5.53 6.97
CA PRO A 141 -11.77 -5.58 8.42
C PRO A 141 -10.68 -6.45 9.05
N LEU A 142 -10.56 -6.44 10.38
CA LEU A 142 -9.61 -7.29 11.10
C LEU A 142 -9.87 -8.79 10.87
N SER A 143 -11.13 -9.20 10.68
CA SER A 143 -11.49 -10.60 10.41
C SER A 143 -10.82 -11.14 9.15
N TYR A 144 -10.79 -10.36 8.08
CA TYR A 144 -10.09 -10.73 6.84
C TYR A 144 -8.62 -11.08 7.12
N TYR A 145 -7.88 -10.20 7.78
CA TYR A 145 -6.45 -10.45 8.05
C TYR A 145 -6.23 -11.63 9.02
N LYS A 146 -7.15 -11.86 9.97
CA LYS A 146 -7.09 -13.06 10.82
C LYS A 146 -7.23 -14.35 10.04
N GLU A 147 -8.01 -14.36 8.95
CA GLU A 147 -8.13 -15.50 8.04
C GLU A 147 -6.92 -15.64 7.10
N ILE A 148 -6.28 -14.52 6.74
CA ILE A 148 -5.08 -14.49 5.89
C ILE A 148 -3.83 -14.96 6.63
N ILE A 149 -3.67 -14.59 7.91
CA ILE A 149 -2.45 -14.89 8.69
C ILE A 149 -2.06 -16.38 8.67
N PRO A 150 -3.00 -17.33 8.88
CA PRO A 150 -2.70 -18.77 8.78
C PRO A 150 -2.26 -19.25 7.39
N LEU A 151 -2.55 -18.49 6.32
CA LEU A 151 -2.20 -18.82 4.94
C LEU A 151 -0.79 -18.34 4.56
N ILE A 152 -0.14 -17.54 5.41
CA ILE A 152 1.23 -17.10 5.19
C ILE A 152 2.19 -18.29 5.31
N PRO A 153 3.06 -18.55 4.31
CA PRO A 153 4.01 -19.66 4.35
C PRO A 153 4.83 -19.70 5.65
N LYS A 154 4.96 -20.91 6.21
CA LYS A 154 5.78 -21.14 7.40
C LYS A 154 7.22 -20.69 7.14
N GLY A 155 7.80 -19.98 8.10
CA GLY A 155 9.16 -19.46 8.02
C GLY A 155 9.25 -17.98 7.59
N LEU A 156 8.22 -17.43 6.95
CA LEU A 156 8.18 -15.98 6.69
C LEU A 156 7.84 -15.24 7.97
N LYS A 157 8.67 -14.26 8.33
CA LYS A 157 8.52 -13.47 9.57
C LYS A 157 8.41 -11.97 9.32
N LYS A 158 8.82 -11.48 8.15
CA LYS A 158 8.80 -10.06 7.82
C LYS A 158 7.52 -9.69 7.08
N ILE A 159 6.86 -8.64 7.53
CA ILE A 159 5.71 -8.02 6.88
C ILE A 159 6.10 -6.59 6.51
N LYS A 160 5.95 -6.25 5.22
CA LYS A 160 6.03 -4.89 4.72
C LYS A 160 4.63 -4.40 4.39
N ILE A 161 4.16 -3.38 5.10
CA ILE A 161 2.90 -2.71 4.77
C ILE A 161 3.18 -1.60 3.78
N VAL A 162 2.56 -1.65 2.61
CA VAL A 162 2.58 -0.62 1.58
C VAL A 162 1.21 0.04 1.53
N ALA A 163 1.17 1.31 1.94
CA ALA A 163 -0.06 2.07 2.14
C ALA A 163 0.10 3.50 1.62
N GLY A 164 0.41 3.66 0.33
CA GLY A 164 0.43 4.95 -0.35
C GLY A 164 -0.67 5.12 -1.39
N GLY A 165 -0.57 6.21 -2.17
CA GLY A 165 -1.55 6.59 -3.19
C GLY A 165 -2.82 7.27 -2.67
N GLY A 166 -2.85 7.67 -1.39
CA GLY A 166 -4.00 8.33 -0.78
C GLY A 166 -4.08 9.82 -1.08
N GLN A 167 -5.19 10.26 -1.68
CA GLN A 167 -5.45 11.65 -2.07
C GLN A 167 -6.06 12.49 -0.92
N SER A 168 -5.51 12.42 0.29
CA SER A 168 -6.14 13.09 1.43
C SER A 168 -5.15 13.92 2.22
N ILE A 169 -5.55 15.18 2.45
CA ILE A 169 -4.81 16.17 3.25
C ILE A 169 -4.87 15.81 4.74
N ASP A 170 -5.92 15.14 5.19
CA ASP A 170 -6.04 14.56 6.54
C ASP A 170 -5.79 13.05 6.47
N ASN A 171 -4.72 12.60 7.12
CA ASN A 171 -4.30 11.20 7.15
C ASN A 171 -4.61 10.50 8.47
N HIS A 172 -5.36 11.13 9.38
CA HIS A 172 -5.51 10.64 10.74
C HIS A 172 -6.16 9.24 10.79
N LYS A 173 -7.19 9.00 9.97
CA LYS A 173 -7.83 7.69 9.91
C LYS A 173 -6.92 6.64 9.28
N ASP A 174 -6.13 7.00 8.26
CA ASP A 174 -5.14 6.10 7.65
C ASP A 174 -4.12 5.61 8.67
N GLU A 175 -3.52 6.52 9.44
CA GLU A 175 -2.53 6.17 10.46
C GLU A 175 -3.11 5.20 11.51
N ILE A 176 -4.34 5.44 11.96
CA ILE A 176 -5.03 4.55 12.91
C ILE A 176 -5.27 3.18 12.28
N TYR A 177 -5.74 3.13 11.04
CA TYR A 177 -6.03 1.89 10.33
C TYR A 177 -4.75 1.07 10.09
N ILE A 178 -3.72 1.68 9.49
CA ILE A 178 -2.40 1.05 9.25
C ILE A 178 -1.85 0.49 10.56
N LYS A 179 -1.87 1.29 11.63
CA LYS A 179 -1.36 0.87 12.95
C LYS A 179 -2.16 -0.29 13.55
N ALA A 180 -3.48 -0.32 13.36
CA ALA A 180 -4.31 -1.41 13.85
C ALA A 180 -3.99 -2.72 13.11
N ILE A 181 -3.82 -2.67 11.78
CA ILE A 181 -3.44 -3.84 10.98
C ILE A 181 -2.01 -4.29 11.32
N GLY A 182 -1.05 -3.37 11.42
CA GLY A 182 0.32 -3.67 11.82
C GLY A 182 0.38 -4.38 13.18
N LYS A 183 -0.34 -3.86 14.19
CA LYS A 183 -0.44 -4.49 15.51
C LYS A 183 -1.05 -5.90 15.47
N LEU A 184 -1.97 -6.19 14.55
CA LEU A 184 -2.53 -7.53 14.41
C LEU A 184 -1.46 -8.52 13.94
N PHE A 185 -0.64 -8.14 12.95
CA PHE A 185 0.48 -8.95 12.49
C PHE A 185 1.56 -9.09 13.57
N GLU A 186 1.93 -8.00 14.26
CA GLU A 186 2.90 -8.06 15.37
C GLU A 186 2.45 -9.03 16.47
N LYS A 187 1.18 -8.97 16.89
CA LYS A 187 0.60 -9.90 17.87
C LYS A 187 0.60 -11.36 17.42
N SER A 188 0.67 -11.59 16.11
CA SER A 188 0.76 -12.92 15.50
C SER A 188 2.20 -13.38 15.27
N GLY A 189 3.19 -12.64 15.79
CA GLY A 189 4.60 -13.03 15.79
C GLY A 189 5.39 -12.59 14.54
N PHE A 190 4.88 -11.62 13.77
CA PHE A 190 5.59 -11.04 12.63
C PHE A 190 6.37 -9.78 13.02
N ILE A 191 7.47 -9.54 12.32
CA ILE A 191 8.21 -8.28 12.32
C ILE A 191 7.58 -7.39 11.27
N VAL A 192 6.94 -6.30 11.71
CA VAL A 192 6.20 -5.41 10.82
C VAL A 192 6.98 -4.13 10.59
N SER A 193 7.06 -3.72 9.34
CA SER A 193 7.49 -2.37 8.94
C SER A 193 6.47 -1.78 7.97
N VAL A 194 6.36 -0.46 7.97
CA VAL A 194 5.53 0.29 7.02
C VAL A 194 6.46 0.98 6.04
N GLN A 195 6.16 0.92 4.76
CA GLN A 195 6.84 1.68 3.73
C GLN A 195 6.52 3.16 3.93
N ASP A 196 7.56 4.00 3.97
CA ASP A 196 7.39 5.45 3.95
C ASP A 196 6.60 5.84 2.69
N TYR A 197 5.75 6.87 2.80
CA TYR A 197 4.89 7.31 1.70
C TYR A 197 5.72 7.59 0.43
N GLN A 198 5.50 6.79 -0.61
CA GLN A 198 6.11 6.93 -1.93
C GLN A 198 5.08 7.38 -2.96
N ILE A 199 5.54 7.72 -4.17
CA ILE A 199 4.64 8.00 -5.28
C ILE A 199 3.92 6.71 -5.74
N PRO A 200 2.72 6.80 -6.34
CA PRO A 200 1.93 5.62 -6.70
C PRO A 200 2.65 4.60 -7.58
N ASP A 201 3.56 5.06 -8.46
CA ASP A 201 4.34 4.18 -9.33
C ASP A 201 5.36 3.35 -8.57
N GLU A 202 6.08 3.95 -7.62
CA GLU A 202 7.06 3.23 -6.82
C GLU A 202 6.37 2.17 -5.94
N ASP A 203 5.24 2.54 -5.31
CA ASP A 203 4.40 1.60 -4.59
C ASP A 203 3.96 0.45 -5.50
N PHE A 204 3.47 0.76 -6.70
CA PHE A 204 3.01 -0.26 -7.65
C PHE A 204 4.13 -1.24 -8.03
N VAL A 205 5.32 -0.73 -8.34
CA VAL A 205 6.48 -1.55 -8.71
C VAL A 205 6.92 -2.40 -7.52
N TYR A 206 6.96 -1.84 -6.31
CA TYR A 206 7.30 -2.57 -5.10
C TYR A 206 6.33 -3.74 -4.88
N LEU A 207 5.02 -3.51 -5.03
CA LEU A 207 4.02 -4.58 -4.96
C LEU A 207 4.27 -5.65 -6.03
N CYS A 208 4.48 -5.24 -7.28
CA CYS A 208 4.65 -6.16 -8.42
C CYS A 208 5.92 -7.02 -8.35
N ARG A 209 6.96 -6.54 -7.66
CA ARG A 209 8.24 -7.26 -7.48
C ARG A 209 8.24 -8.17 -6.25
N SER A 210 7.19 -8.14 -5.43
CA SER A 210 7.12 -8.97 -4.22
C SER A 210 6.98 -10.46 -4.55
N SER A 211 7.63 -11.31 -3.73
CA SER A 211 7.47 -12.77 -3.84
C SER A 211 6.16 -13.26 -3.22
N TYR A 212 5.66 -12.55 -2.20
CA TYR A 212 4.43 -12.86 -1.47
C TYR A 212 3.62 -11.57 -1.29
N LEU A 213 2.41 -11.53 -1.85
CA LEU A 213 1.53 -10.35 -1.84
C LEU A 213 0.19 -10.65 -1.18
N ILE A 214 -0.20 -9.83 -0.21
CA ILE A 214 -1.58 -9.74 0.31
C ILE A 214 -2.22 -8.47 -0.26
N PRO A 215 -3.10 -8.57 -1.26
CA PRO A 215 -3.74 -7.41 -1.88
C PRO A 215 -4.90 -6.88 -1.02
N SER A 216 -5.17 -5.57 -1.11
CA SER A 216 -6.35 -4.92 -0.51
C SER A 216 -7.59 -4.98 -1.40
N GLY A 217 -7.41 -5.27 -2.69
CA GLY A 217 -8.46 -5.28 -3.71
C GLY A 217 -8.51 -3.99 -4.55
N GLY A 218 -9.51 -3.90 -5.43
CA GLY A 218 -9.63 -2.81 -6.40
C GLY A 218 -8.61 -2.89 -7.54
N GLY A 219 -8.78 -2.03 -8.55
CA GLY A 219 -8.03 -2.14 -9.80
C GLY A 219 -6.51 -2.13 -9.61
N PHE A 220 -5.98 -1.22 -8.79
CA PHE A 220 -4.54 -1.07 -8.55
C PHE A 220 -3.93 -2.31 -7.91
N SER A 221 -4.51 -2.78 -6.80
CA SER A 221 -4.03 -3.96 -6.07
C SER A 221 -4.21 -5.24 -6.88
N ASN A 222 -5.33 -5.37 -7.60
CA ASN A 222 -5.62 -6.53 -8.45
C ASN A 222 -4.68 -6.60 -9.66
N LEU A 223 -4.33 -5.46 -10.26
CA LEU A 223 -3.34 -5.41 -11.32
C LEU A 223 -1.97 -5.87 -10.81
N ALA A 224 -1.52 -5.37 -9.66
CA ALA A 224 -0.27 -5.82 -9.04
C ALA A 224 -0.29 -7.34 -8.75
N ALA A 225 -1.39 -7.85 -8.21
CA ALA A 225 -1.58 -9.28 -7.97
C ALA A 225 -1.50 -10.12 -9.25
N ARG A 226 -2.01 -9.62 -10.38
CA ARG A 226 -1.86 -10.31 -11.68
C ARG A 226 -0.41 -10.38 -12.13
N ILE A 227 0.36 -9.30 -11.95
CA ILE A 227 1.79 -9.29 -12.28
C ILE A 227 2.58 -10.24 -11.37
N VAL A 228 2.35 -10.21 -10.05
CA VAL A 228 2.99 -11.14 -9.10
C VAL A 228 2.75 -12.59 -9.49
N ARG A 229 1.50 -12.98 -9.82
CA ARG A 229 1.19 -14.34 -10.28
C ARG A 229 1.93 -14.70 -11.58
N LYS A 230 1.96 -13.78 -12.54
CA LYS A 230 2.65 -13.99 -13.83
C LYS A 230 4.16 -14.18 -13.64
N LYS A 231 4.75 -13.50 -12.65
CA LYS A 231 6.13 -13.71 -12.18
C LYS A 231 6.34 -14.93 -11.28
N LYS A 232 5.34 -15.81 -11.18
CA LYS A 232 5.35 -17.01 -10.32
C LYS A 232 5.48 -16.72 -8.82
N GLY A 233 5.20 -15.50 -8.40
CA GLY A 233 5.03 -15.14 -6.99
C GLY A 233 3.67 -15.60 -6.44
N GLN A 234 3.54 -15.61 -5.11
CA GLN A 234 2.34 -16.07 -4.43
C GLN A 234 1.46 -14.89 -4.00
N VAL A 235 0.19 -14.91 -4.43
CA VAL A 235 -0.83 -13.99 -3.92
C VAL A 235 -1.63 -14.70 -2.82
N ILE A 236 -1.58 -14.17 -1.61
CA ILE A 236 -2.20 -14.74 -0.42
C ILE A 236 -3.56 -14.06 -0.20
N THR A 237 -4.64 -14.78 -0.49
CA THR A 237 -6.01 -14.30 -0.33
C THR A 237 -6.94 -15.45 0.08
N ASN A 238 -7.99 -15.15 0.83
CA ASN A 238 -9.07 -16.09 1.17
C ASN A 238 -10.21 -16.07 0.13
N LEU A 239 -10.15 -15.15 -0.84
CA LEU A 239 -11.11 -15.10 -1.94
C LEU A 239 -10.79 -16.25 -2.90
N LYS A 240 -11.71 -17.22 -2.98
CA LYS A 240 -11.66 -18.30 -3.97
C LYS A 240 -11.68 -17.67 -5.36
N ASN A 241 -10.50 -17.56 -5.98
CA ASN A 241 -10.26 -17.23 -7.37
C ASN A 241 -11.33 -16.34 -8.02
N GLU A 242 -11.22 -15.02 -7.87
CA GLU A 242 -11.81 -14.10 -8.85
C GLU A 242 -11.11 -14.41 -10.19
N LYS A 243 -11.81 -15.17 -11.04
CA LYS A 243 -11.43 -15.51 -12.42
C LYS A 243 -11.39 -14.25 -13.28
#